data_AF-A0A6U2QF35-F1
#
_entry.id   AF-A0A6U2QF35-F1
#
_cell.length_a   1.000
_cell.length_b   1.000
_cell.length_c   1.000
_cell.angle_alpha   90.00
_cell.angle_beta   90.00
_cell.angle_gamma   90.00
#
_symmetry.space_group_name_H-M   'P 1'
#
loop_
_entity.id
_entity.type
_entity.pdbx_description
1 polymer ?
#
loop_
_entity_poly.entity_id
_entity_poly.type
_entity_poly.pdbx_seq_one_letter_code
_entity_poly.pdbx_strand_id
1 'polypeptide(L)'
;MLQEIFELASTSKFMQTEHANQLWQALFVLTHDCPEAVSEVSPTFKKWLKEKWREEKARTKTSSARHKALSETLNFMGIPHFNEHDEDIDVAIILGSGNSKVAGRRKTLLLNDEERSKIALEFDGPSHFVRGGRRPLGDTMLKYRLLKHQGWDVVRVPYYEFDKIPFWASMERQRYLQRVLKTRKIRFSEIDVSEYSKMPDNRKTRFD
;
A
#
# COMPACT_ATOMS: atom_id res chain seq x y z
N MET A 1 -14.66 15.01 32.84
CA MET A 1 -15.57 15.03 31.67
C MET A 1 -14.99 14.31 30.44
N LEU A 2 -13.99 14.84 29.71
CA LEU A 2 -13.47 14.15 28.50
C LEU A 2 -12.76 12.82 28.79
N GLN A 3 -11.95 12.75 29.84
CA GLN A 3 -11.31 11.50 30.26
C GLN A 3 -12.32 10.42 30.65
N GLU A 4 -13.38 10.78 31.38
CA GLU A 4 -14.45 9.84 31.75
C GLU A 4 -15.19 9.32 30.51
N ILE A 5 -15.40 10.15 29.49
CA ILE A 5 -15.98 9.72 28.21
C ILE A 5 -15.06 8.71 27.50
N PHE A 6 -13.74 8.92 27.49
CA PHE A 6 -12.80 7.98 26.88
C PHE A 6 -12.69 6.65 27.65
N GLU A 7 -12.66 6.70 28.98
CA GLU A 7 -12.65 5.50 29.82
C GLU A 7 -13.96 4.70 29.65
N LEU A 8 -15.12 5.38 29.63
CA LEU A 8 -16.41 4.75 29.31
C LEU A 8 -16.42 4.16 27.89
N ALA A 9 -15.89 4.87 26.89
CA ALA A 9 -15.83 4.39 25.52
C ALA A 9 -14.94 3.15 25.36
N SER A 10 -13.85 3.06 26.13
CA SER A 10 -12.92 1.92 26.10
C SER A 10 -13.45 0.65 26.77
N THR A 11 -14.36 0.81 27.74
CA THR A 11 -14.98 -0.29 28.51
C THR A 11 -16.35 -0.69 27.96
N SER A 12 -16.93 0.19 27.15
CA SER A 12 -18.22 0.04 26.49
C SER A 12 -18.17 -0.99 25.35
N LYS A 13 -19.07 -1.97 25.40
CA LYS A 13 -19.37 -2.88 24.28
C LYS A 13 -19.98 -2.19 23.05
N PHE A 14 -20.20 -0.87 23.06
CA PHE A 14 -20.98 -0.17 22.04
C PHE A 14 -20.16 0.36 20.86
N MET A 15 -18.83 0.49 20.95
CA MET A 15 -18.05 0.97 19.81
C MET A 15 -17.80 -0.16 18.81
N GLN A 16 -18.39 -0.02 17.62
CA GLN A 16 -18.14 -0.91 16.48
C GLN A 16 -16.67 -0.85 16.06
N THR A 17 -16.14 -1.99 15.60
CA THR A 17 -14.73 -2.16 15.22
C THR A 17 -14.30 -1.16 14.14
N GLU A 18 -15.19 -0.86 13.18
CA GLU A 18 -14.97 0.09 12.10
C GLU A 18 -14.72 1.51 12.63
N HIS A 19 -15.48 1.94 13.64
CA HIS A 19 -15.30 3.24 14.27
C HIS A 19 -14.00 3.30 15.07
N ALA A 20 -13.66 2.23 15.81
CA ALA A 20 -12.38 2.14 16.51
C ALA A 20 -11.19 2.21 15.53
N ASN A 21 -11.30 1.56 14.37
CA ASN A 21 -10.29 1.62 13.32
C ASN A 21 -10.12 3.03 12.74
N GLN A 22 -11.22 3.71 12.43
CA GLN A 22 -11.17 5.09 11.92
C GLN A 22 -10.57 6.05 12.95
N LEU A 23 -10.96 5.93 14.22
CA LEU A 23 -10.40 6.72 15.31
C LEU A 23 -8.91 6.46 15.49
N TRP A 24 -8.48 5.20 15.41
CA TRP A 24 -7.05 4.88 15.47
C TRP A 24 -6.28 5.50 14.30
N GLN A 25 -6.77 5.38 13.06
CA GLN A 25 -6.10 5.97 11.90
C GLN A 25 -5.96 7.49 12.03
N ALA A 26 -7.04 8.17 12.45
CA ALA A 26 -7.02 9.61 12.67
C ALA A 26 -6.05 9.99 13.79
N LEU A 27 -6.12 9.31 14.94
CA LEU A 27 -5.23 9.50 16.08
C LEU A 27 -3.76 9.31 15.67
N PHE A 28 -3.45 8.24 14.95
CA PHE A 28 -2.08 7.94 14.53
C PHE A 28 -1.53 9.03 13.61
N VAL A 29 -2.28 9.43 12.58
CA VAL A 29 -1.84 10.48 11.65
C VAL A 29 -1.70 11.82 12.37
N LEU A 30 -2.67 12.20 13.22
CA LEU A 30 -2.58 13.43 14.01
C LEU A 30 -1.41 13.40 15.00
N THR A 31 -1.08 12.26 15.59
CA THR A 31 0.08 12.15 16.48
C THR A 31 1.39 12.51 15.77
N HIS A 32 1.48 12.31 14.45
CA HIS A 32 2.67 12.65 13.67
C HIS A 32 2.60 14.06 13.06
N ASP A 33 1.42 14.46 12.58
CA ASP A 33 1.25 15.73 11.84
C ASP A 33 0.88 16.93 12.73
N CYS A 34 0.22 16.69 13.87
CA CYS A 34 -0.24 17.71 14.81
C CYS A 34 -0.38 17.12 16.23
N PRO A 35 0.76 16.88 16.93
CA PRO A 35 0.76 16.22 18.24
C PRO A 35 -0.11 16.94 19.29
N GLU A 36 -0.23 18.26 19.20
CA GLU A 36 -1.03 19.09 20.11
C GLU A 36 -2.52 18.75 20.02
N ALA A 37 -3.01 18.36 18.84
CA ALA A 37 -4.41 17.99 18.65
C ALA A 37 -4.82 16.71 19.41
N VAL A 38 -3.85 15.93 19.86
CA VAL A 38 -4.06 14.63 20.53
C VAL A 38 -3.42 14.55 21.91
N SER A 39 -3.00 15.70 22.49
CA SER A 39 -2.37 15.77 23.81
C SER A 39 -3.27 15.25 24.93
N GLU A 40 -4.55 15.62 24.87
CA GLU A 40 -5.56 15.31 25.90
C GLU A 40 -6.14 13.88 25.80
N VAL A 41 -5.80 13.14 24.73
CA VAL A 41 -6.32 11.78 24.55
C VAL A 41 -5.64 10.84 25.53
N SER A 42 -6.44 10.18 26.38
CA SER A 42 -5.95 9.26 27.43
C SER A 42 -5.00 8.18 26.87
N PRO A 43 -3.83 7.92 27.49
CA PRO A 43 -2.93 6.85 27.08
C PRO A 43 -3.60 5.47 27.04
N THR A 44 -4.52 5.20 27.97
CA THR A 44 -5.31 3.96 28.02
C THR A 44 -6.17 3.82 26.77
N PHE A 45 -6.84 4.90 26.36
CA PHE A 45 -7.67 4.92 25.16
C PHE A 45 -6.83 4.79 23.87
N LYS A 46 -5.67 5.47 23.80
CA LYS A 46 -4.72 5.29 22.68
C LYS A 46 -4.29 3.83 22.55
N LYS A 47 -3.94 3.19 23.67
CA LYS A 47 -3.53 1.78 23.70
C LYS A 47 -4.67 0.85 23.25
N TRP A 48 -5.88 1.07 23.74
CA TRP A 48 -7.05 0.29 23.36
C TRP A 48 -7.36 0.40 21.85
N LEU A 49 -7.33 1.61 21.28
CA LEU A 49 -7.51 1.83 19.84
C LEU A 49 -6.43 1.12 19.02
N LYS A 50 -5.17 1.14 19.48
CA LYS A 50 -4.06 0.43 18.85
C LYS A 50 -4.27 -1.08 18.84
N GLU A 51 -4.76 -1.64 19.94
CA GLU A 51 -5.05 -3.06 20.06
C GLU A 51 -6.18 -3.47 19.10
N LYS A 52 -7.26 -2.67 19.02
CA LYS A 52 -8.36 -2.90 18.07
C LYS A 52 -7.91 -2.83 16.62
N TRP A 53 -7.07 -1.84 16.28
CA TRP A 53 -6.44 -1.78 14.95
C TRP A 53 -5.65 -3.04 14.64
N ARG A 54 -4.86 -3.52 15.60
CA ARG A 54 -4.00 -4.69 15.39
C ARG A 54 -4.83 -5.97 15.21
N GLU A 55 -5.93 -6.10 15.94
CA GLU A 55 -6.91 -7.19 15.75
C GLU A 55 -7.51 -7.15 14.33
N GLU A 56 -7.93 -5.97 13.87
CA GLU A 56 -8.46 -5.80 12.50
C GLU A 56 -7.41 -6.20 11.44
N LYS A 57 -6.18 -5.72 11.58
CA LYS A 57 -5.11 -5.97 10.59
C LYS A 57 -4.66 -7.43 10.54
N ALA A 58 -4.93 -8.20 11.60
CA ALA A 58 -4.64 -9.62 11.68
C ALA A 58 -5.66 -10.51 10.95
N ARG A 59 -6.75 -9.94 10.42
CA ARG A 59 -7.73 -10.68 9.62
C ARG A 59 -7.08 -11.31 8.38
N THR A 60 -7.63 -12.43 7.93
CA THR A 60 -7.23 -13.04 6.65
C THR A 60 -7.55 -12.08 5.50
N LYS A 61 -6.56 -11.88 4.63
CA LYS A 61 -6.67 -11.02 3.44
C LYS A 61 -6.81 -11.92 2.20
N THR A 62 -7.52 -11.42 1.19
CA THR A 62 -7.82 -12.18 -0.03
C THR A 62 -7.34 -11.40 -1.25
N SER A 63 -6.28 -11.91 -1.87
CA SER A 63 -5.60 -11.22 -2.97
C SER A 63 -6.54 -11.05 -4.15
N SER A 64 -6.86 -9.80 -4.47
CA SER A 64 -7.66 -9.47 -5.64
C SER A 64 -6.93 -9.89 -6.93
N ALA A 65 -7.68 -10.08 -8.03
CA ALA A 65 -7.08 -10.37 -9.34
C ALA A 65 -6.06 -9.31 -9.77
N ARG A 66 -6.24 -8.05 -9.33
CA ARG A 66 -5.31 -6.94 -9.61
C ARG A 66 -4.03 -7.04 -8.81
N HIS A 67 -4.10 -7.41 -7.52
CA HIS A 67 -2.90 -7.65 -6.71
C HIS A 67 -2.06 -8.77 -7.32
N LYS A 68 -2.72 -9.84 -7.78
CA LYS A 68 -2.07 -10.95 -8.50
C LYS A 68 -1.44 -10.50 -9.82
N ALA A 69 -2.10 -9.62 -10.59
CA ALA A 69 -1.55 -9.09 -11.83
C ALA A 69 -0.30 -8.22 -11.62
N LEU A 70 -0.28 -7.39 -10.56
CA LEU A 70 0.92 -6.64 -10.18
C LEU A 70 2.05 -7.59 -9.77
N SER A 71 1.73 -8.57 -8.92
CA SER A 71 2.65 -9.60 -8.46
C SER A 71 3.28 -10.38 -9.62
N GLU A 72 2.47 -10.83 -10.56
CA GLU A 72 2.94 -11.53 -11.76
C GLU A 72 3.88 -10.65 -12.59
N THR A 73 3.53 -9.37 -12.77
CA THR A 73 4.38 -8.42 -13.49
C THR A 73 5.73 -8.22 -12.79
N LEU A 74 5.74 -8.10 -11.46
CA LEU A 74 6.97 -8.00 -10.68
C LEU A 74 7.81 -9.29 -10.71
N ASN A 75 7.16 -10.47 -10.75
CA ASN A 75 7.85 -11.74 -10.95
C ASN A 75 8.60 -11.77 -12.29
N PHE A 76 7.97 -11.32 -13.38
CA PHE A 76 8.65 -11.20 -14.68
C PHE A 76 9.83 -10.21 -14.65
N MET A 77 9.73 -9.16 -13.83
CA MET A 77 10.81 -8.19 -13.62
C MET A 77 11.92 -8.70 -12.68
N GLY A 78 11.76 -9.88 -12.08
CA GLY A 78 12.71 -10.45 -11.13
C GLY A 78 12.75 -9.71 -9.79
N ILE A 79 11.69 -8.98 -9.41
CA ILE A 79 11.63 -8.20 -8.18
C ILE A 79 10.99 -9.04 -7.05
N PRO A 80 11.73 -9.33 -5.96
CA PRO A 80 11.16 -9.98 -4.79
C PRO A 80 10.10 -9.09 -4.13
N HIS A 81 8.94 -9.66 -3.81
CA HIS A 81 7.82 -8.95 -3.22
C HIS A 81 6.91 -9.90 -2.43
N PHE A 82 5.98 -9.32 -1.67
CA PHE A 82 4.97 -10.01 -0.88
C PHE A 82 3.59 -9.45 -1.24
N ASN A 83 2.63 -10.32 -1.51
CA ASN A 83 1.24 -9.90 -1.68
C ASN A 83 0.58 -9.79 -0.32
N GLU A 84 -0.32 -8.81 -0.17
CA GLU A 84 -1.16 -8.65 1.03
C GLU A 84 -0.34 -8.65 2.32
N HIS A 85 0.66 -7.78 2.35
CA HIS A 85 1.56 -7.66 3.47
C HIS A 85 0.82 -7.05 4.69
N ASP A 86 1.48 -7.10 5.84
CA ASP A 86 1.06 -6.40 7.06
C ASP A 86 0.69 -4.93 6.73
N GLU A 87 -0.27 -4.36 7.46
CA GLU A 87 -0.85 -3.01 7.25
C GLU A 87 -1.84 -2.84 6.07
N ASP A 88 -2.26 -3.93 5.43
CA ASP A 88 -3.19 -3.96 4.27
C ASP A 88 -2.56 -3.41 2.99
N ILE A 89 -1.26 -3.63 2.83
CA ILE A 89 -0.54 -3.27 1.61
C ILE A 89 -0.84 -4.29 0.52
N ASP A 90 -1.25 -3.83 -0.66
CA ASP A 90 -1.63 -4.72 -1.77
C ASP A 90 -0.43 -5.56 -2.24
N VAL A 91 0.70 -4.90 -2.53
CA VAL A 91 1.98 -5.55 -2.82
C VAL A 91 3.13 -4.80 -2.15
N ALA A 92 3.89 -5.49 -1.29
CA ALA A 92 5.04 -4.93 -0.59
C ALA A 92 6.36 -5.37 -1.23
N ILE A 93 7.25 -4.43 -1.50
CA ILE A 93 8.62 -4.68 -1.95
C ILE A 93 9.54 -4.25 -0.80
N ILE A 94 10.33 -5.19 -0.28
CA ILE A 94 11.30 -4.93 0.80
C ILE A 94 12.69 -5.19 0.24
N LEU A 95 13.47 -4.11 0.08
CA LEU A 95 14.84 -4.18 -0.39
C LEU A 95 15.80 -4.01 0.78
N GLY A 96 16.74 -4.93 0.91
CA GLY A 96 17.86 -4.79 1.84
C GLY A 96 19.05 -4.06 1.21
N SER A 97 19.66 -3.12 1.92
CA SER A 97 20.99 -2.59 1.57
C SER A 97 22.04 -3.67 1.83
N GLY A 98 22.23 -4.56 0.86
CA GLY A 98 23.23 -5.61 0.93
C GLY A 98 23.05 -6.58 -0.22
N ASN A 99 24.14 -6.92 -0.91
CA ASN A 99 24.14 -7.92 -1.97
C ASN A 99 23.61 -9.25 -1.41
N SER A 100 22.32 -9.53 -1.60
CA SER A 100 21.75 -10.84 -1.32
C SER A 100 20.71 -11.15 -2.38
N LYS A 101 21.17 -11.91 -3.39
CA LYS A 101 20.30 -12.77 -4.16
C LYS A 101 19.62 -13.70 -3.17
N VAL A 102 18.30 -13.61 -3.00
CA VAL A 102 17.54 -14.65 -2.31
C VAL A 102 16.35 -15.04 -3.19
N ALA A 103 16.60 -16.07 -3.99
CA ALA A 103 15.54 -16.92 -4.49
C ALA A 103 14.94 -17.68 -3.30
N GLY A 104 13.65 -17.49 -3.05
CA GLY A 104 12.76 -18.53 -2.52
C GLY A 104 13.18 -19.26 -1.25
N ARG A 105 13.66 -18.59 -0.19
CA ARG A 105 13.64 -19.15 1.17
C ARG A 105 13.87 -18.08 2.25
N ARG A 106 13.06 -18.15 3.30
CA ARG A 106 13.09 -17.30 4.50
C ARG A 106 14.53 -17.13 5.02
N LYS A 107 15.12 -15.96 4.78
CA LYS A 107 16.27 -15.47 5.53
C LYS A 107 16.23 -13.94 5.62
N THR A 108 15.21 -13.42 6.30
CA THR A 108 15.09 -12.01 6.71
C THR A 108 16.01 -11.72 7.92
N LEU A 109 17.25 -12.19 7.88
CA LEU A 109 18.18 -12.11 9.00
C LEU A 109 19.19 -10.99 8.75
N LEU A 110 19.19 -10.01 9.67
CA LEU A 110 20.28 -9.07 9.99
C LEU A 110 20.52 -7.90 9.02
N LEU A 111 19.46 -7.18 8.64
CA LEU A 111 19.64 -5.78 8.23
C LEU A 111 18.85 -4.93 9.22
N ASN A 112 19.46 -3.86 9.72
CA ASN A 112 18.78 -2.89 10.57
C ASN A 112 17.60 -2.31 9.78
N ASP A 113 16.48 -2.00 10.44
CA ASP A 113 15.29 -1.48 9.77
C ASP A 113 15.56 -0.17 9.00
N GLU A 114 16.58 0.59 9.41
CA GLU A 114 17.05 1.83 8.75
C GLU A 114 17.72 1.60 7.39
N GLU A 115 18.22 0.38 7.12
CA GLU A 115 18.88 0.03 5.86
C GLU A 115 17.94 -0.65 4.87
N ARG A 116 16.66 -0.84 5.23
CA ARG A 116 15.64 -1.45 4.38
C ARG A 116 14.81 -0.38 3.69
N SER A 117 14.80 -0.39 2.36
CA SER A 117 13.82 0.38 1.59
C SER A 117 12.52 -0.40 1.50
N LYS A 118 11.46 0.13 2.13
CA LYS A 118 10.11 -0.45 2.15
C LYS A 118 9.24 0.30 1.15
N ILE A 119 8.74 -0.38 0.13
CA ILE A 119 7.87 0.19 -0.90
C ILE A 119 6.51 -0.50 -0.84
N ALA A 120 5.45 0.30 -0.69
CA ALA A 120 4.07 -0.15 -0.71
C ALA A 120 3.48 0.17 -2.08
N LEU A 121 3.28 -0.85 -2.91
CA LEU A 121 2.64 -0.73 -4.21
C LEU A 121 1.13 -0.93 -4.05
N GLU A 122 0.38 0.17 -4.14
CA GLU A 122 -1.05 0.26 -3.87
C GLU A 122 -1.84 0.31 -5.19
N PHE A 123 -2.78 -0.60 -5.38
CA PHE A 123 -3.66 -0.59 -6.54
C PHE A 123 -4.92 0.23 -6.23
N ASP A 124 -5.10 1.35 -6.94
CA ASP A 124 -6.28 2.19 -6.75
C ASP A 124 -7.41 1.76 -7.68
N GLY A 125 -8.35 0.98 -7.14
CA GLY A 125 -9.57 0.59 -7.85
C GLY A 125 -10.52 1.78 -8.13
N PRO A 126 -11.54 1.62 -8.98
CA PRO A 126 -12.52 2.68 -9.27
C PRO A 126 -13.19 3.27 -8.04
N SER A 127 -13.43 2.45 -7.01
CA SER A 127 -14.04 2.86 -5.74
C SER A 127 -13.14 3.78 -4.90
N HIS A 128 -11.83 3.87 -5.19
CA HIS A 128 -10.90 4.74 -4.46
C HIS A 128 -10.95 6.19 -4.97
N PHE A 129 -11.79 6.50 -5.96
CA PHE A 129 -11.89 7.81 -6.59
C PHE A 129 -13.29 8.40 -6.46
N VAL A 130 -13.35 9.74 -6.46
CA VAL A 130 -14.61 10.47 -6.56
C VAL A 130 -15.31 10.08 -7.87
N ARG A 131 -16.62 9.83 -7.80
CA ARG A 131 -17.45 9.48 -8.96
C ARG A 131 -17.31 10.54 -10.06
N GLY A 132 -17.00 10.09 -11.28
CA GLY A 132 -16.83 10.99 -12.45
C GLY A 132 -15.49 11.73 -12.49
N GLY A 133 -14.57 11.45 -11.57
CA GLY A 133 -13.25 12.07 -11.51
C GLY A 133 -12.11 11.08 -11.26
N ARG A 134 -10.88 11.60 -11.23
CA ARG A 134 -9.65 10.86 -10.87
C ARG A 134 -9.04 11.33 -9.56
N ARG A 135 -9.80 12.09 -8.77
CA ARG A 135 -9.38 12.55 -7.45
C ARG A 135 -9.60 11.41 -6.44
N PRO A 136 -8.57 10.99 -5.69
CA PRO A 136 -8.73 9.95 -4.67
C PRO A 136 -9.66 10.40 -3.54
N LEU A 137 -10.35 9.44 -2.92
CA LEU A 137 -11.18 9.65 -1.75
C LEU A 137 -10.34 9.87 -0.48
N GLY A 138 -10.98 10.37 0.57
CA GLY A 138 -10.32 10.72 1.83
C GLY A 138 -9.73 9.52 2.57
N ASP A 139 -10.43 8.39 2.55
CA ASP A 139 -9.98 7.11 3.11
C ASP A 139 -8.71 6.59 2.42
N THR A 140 -8.65 6.70 1.10
CA THR A 140 -7.53 6.33 0.25
C THR A 140 -6.32 7.20 0.57
N MET A 141 -6.52 8.52 0.68
CA MET A 141 -5.46 9.45 1.08
C MET A 141 -4.99 9.23 2.52
N LEU A 142 -5.90 8.88 3.43
CA LEU A 142 -5.59 8.57 4.82
C LEU A 142 -4.72 7.31 4.92
N LYS A 143 -5.05 6.24 4.15
CA LYS A 143 -4.22 5.03 4.04
C LYS A 143 -2.79 5.37 3.64
N TYR A 144 -2.60 6.22 2.63
CA TYR A 144 -1.25 6.59 2.19
C TYR A 144 -0.47 7.36 3.25
N ARG A 145 -1.13 8.28 3.97
CA ARG A 145 -0.48 9.02 5.07
C ARG A 145 -0.05 8.06 6.17
N LEU A 146 -0.93 7.12 6.53
CA LEU A 146 -0.64 6.09 7.52
C LEU A 146 0.61 5.29 7.13
N LEU A 147 0.64 4.74 5.91
CA LEU A 147 1.76 3.97 5.39
C LEU A 147 3.07 4.78 5.36
N LYS A 148 3.00 6.05 4.95
CA LYS A 148 4.17 6.96 4.95
C LYS A 148 4.74 7.18 6.35
N HIS A 149 3.89 7.46 7.35
CA HIS A 149 4.33 7.58 8.74
C HIS A 149 4.85 6.26 9.33
N GLN A 150 4.41 5.13 8.81
CA GLN A 150 4.97 3.81 9.12
C GLN A 150 6.29 3.51 8.38
N GLY A 151 6.83 4.48 7.62
CA GLY A 151 8.12 4.37 6.93
C GLY A 151 8.05 3.72 5.56
N TRP A 152 6.87 3.58 4.96
CA TRP A 152 6.70 3.05 3.61
C TRP A 152 6.77 4.16 2.56
N ASP A 153 7.49 3.88 1.48
CA ASP A 153 7.40 4.65 0.25
C ASP A 153 6.19 4.15 -0.56
N VAL A 154 5.11 4.93 -0.54
CA VAL A 154 3.85 4.57 -1.17
C VAL A 154 3.88 4.91 -2.66
N VAL A 155 3.70 3.88 -3.48
CA VAL A 155 3.65 3.94 -4.93
C VAL A 155 2.25 3.54 -5.38
N ARG A 156 1.57 4.45 -6.08
CA ARG A 156 0.17 4.25 -6.49
C ARG A 156 0.10 3.70 -7.90
N VAL A 157 -0.82 2.76 -8.12
CA VAL A 157 -1.15 2.18 -9.41
C VAL A 157 -2.64 2.38 -9.70
N PRO A 158 -3.02 3.48 -10.36
CA PRO A 158 -4.43 3.74 -10.66
C PRO A 158 -5.00 2.76 -11.68
N TYR A 159 -6.23 2.27 -11.44
CA TYR A 159 -6.90 1.36 -12.37
C TYR A 159 -6.99 1.92 -13.78
N TYR A 160 -7.23 3.24 -13.93
CA TYR A 160 -7.38 3.88 -15.23
C TYR A 160 -6.07 3.99 -16.02
N GLU A 161 -4.94 3.63 -15.44
CA GLU A 161 -3.67 3.48 -16.14
C GLU A 161 -3.35 2.00 -16.37
N PHE A 162 -3.39 1.18 -15.31
CA PHE A 162 -2.96 -0.22 -15.37
C PHE A 162 -3.96 -1.13 -16.09
N ASP A 163 -5.27 -0.98 -15.82
CA ASP A 163 -6.31 -1.84 -16.43
C ASP A 163 -6.46 -1.54 -17.95
N LYS A 164 -5.96 -0.40 -18.43
CA LYS A 164 -5.92 -0.10 -19.88
C LYS A 164 -4.90 -0.94 -20.64
N ILE A 165 -3.89 -1.46 -19.94
CA ILE A 165 -2.86 -2.29 -20.56
C ILE A 165 -3.42 -3.71 -20.68
N PRO A 166 -3.59 -4.24 -21.90
CA PRO A 166 -4.14 -5.58 -22.09
C PRO A 166 -3.34 -6.62 -21.30
N PHE A 167 -4.02 -7.63 -20.75
CA PHE A 167 -3.37 -8.64 -19.91
C PHE A 167 -2.28 -9.43 -20.62
N TRP A 168 -2.41 -9.61 -21.94
CA TRP A 168 -1.43 -10.28 -22.78
C TRP A 168 -0.24 -9.39 -23.17
N ALA A 169 -0.32 -8.07 -22.92
CA ALA A 169 0.76 -7.13 -23.21
C ALA A 169 1.75 -7.05 -22.03
N SER A 170 2.33 -8.20 -21.66
CA SER A 170 3.20 -8.32 -20.48
C SER A 170 4.37 -7.33 -20.50
N MET A 171 4.92 -7.05 -21.69
CA MET A 171 6.00 -6.08 -21.85
C MET A 171 5.57 -4.65 -21.48
N GLU A 172 4.38 -4.23 -21.89
CA GLU A 172 3.85 -2.90 -21.56
C GLU A 172 3.54 -2.76 -20.06
N ARG A 173 3.08 -3.84 -19.42
CA ARG A 173 2.88 -3.85 -17.95
C ARG A 173 4.20 -3.72 -17.21
N GLN A 174 5.25 -4.40 -17.68
CA GLN A 174 6.59 -4.26 -17.12
C GLN A 174 7.12 -2.83 -17.28
N ARG A 175 7.02 -2.25 -18.48
CA ARG A 175 7.38 -0.84 -18.74
C ARG A 175 6.63 0.13 -17.83
N TYR A 176 5.34 -0.08 -17.65
CA TYR A 176 4.52 0.71 -16.76
C TYR A 176 5.04 0.65 -15.32
N LEU A 177 5.25 -0.54 -14.76
CA LEU A 177 5.75 -0.69 -13.39
C LEU A 177 7.17 -0.17 -13.24
N GLN A 178 8.05 -0.38 -14.23
CA GLN A 178 9.39 0.21 -14.24
C GLN A 178 9.32 1.73 -14.13
N ARG A 179 8.49 2.40 -14.94
CA ARG A 179 8.32 3.86 -14.88
C ARG A 179 7.83 4.33 -13.52
N VAL A 180 6.82 3.65 -12.97
CA VAL A 180 6.22 3.99 -11.68
C VAL A 180 7.19 3.75 -10.51
N LEU A 181 8.09 2.78 -10.65
CA LEU A 181 9.12 2.43 -9.66
C LEU A 181 10.48 3.11 -9.90
N LYS A 182 10.67 3.81 -11.03
CA LYS A 182 11.96 4.33 -11.50
C LYS A 182 12.63 5.30 -10.54
N THR A 183 11.85 6.08 -9.79
CA THR A 183 12.35 7.07 -8.83
C THR A 183 12.79 6.45 -7.51
N ARG A 184 12.86 5.12 -7.43
CA ARG A 184 13.22 4.36 -6.23
C ARG A 184 14.53 3.63 -6.46
N LYS A 185 15.27 3.33 -5.39
CA LYS A 185 16.53 2.57 -5.44
C LYS A 185 16.30 1.07 -5.74
N ILE A 186 15.45 0.75 -6.71
CA ILE A 186 15.22 -0.60 -7.20
C ILE A 186 16.20 -0.86 -8.33
N ARG A 187 16.99 -1.94 -8.21
CA ARG A 187 17.76 -2.47 -9.34
C ARG A 187 16.84 -3.40 -10.13
N PHE A 188 16.47 -3.00 -11.34
CA PHE A 188 15.80 -3.88 -12.30
C PHE A 188 16.81 -4.88 -12.88
N SER A 189 16.35 -5.99 -13.45
CA SER A 189 17.22 -6.83 -14.29
C SER A 189 17.84 -5.98 -15.41
N GLU A 190 19.02 -6.35 -15.91
CA GLU A 190 19.78 -5.62 -16.95
C GLU A 190 19.04 -5.50 -18.30
N ILE A 191 17.84 -6.07 -18.41
CA ILE A 191 16.97 -5.99 -19.57
C ILE A 191 16.11 -4.74 -19.41
N ASP A 192 16.63 -3.61 -19.86
CA ASP A 192 15.87 -2.36 -19.99
C ASP A 192 14.84 -2.53 -21.11
N VAL A 193 13.58 -2.67 -20.74
CA VAL A 193 12.48 -2.77 -21.69
C VAL A 193 11.82 -1.40 -21.91
N SER A 194 12.31 -0.30 -21.34
CA SER A 194 11.61 1.00 -21.26
C SER A 194 11.38 1.74 -22.58
N GLU A 195 11.86 1.23 -23.72
CA GLU A 195 11.61 1.83 -25.03
C GLU A 195 10.16 1.65 -25.49
N TYR A 196 9.38 2.72 -25.29
CA TYR A 196 8.05 2.90 -25.87
C TYR A 196 8.11 2.83 -27.40
N SER A 197 7.41 1.86 -27.99
CA SER A 197 7.11 1.90 -29.42
C SER A 197 5.70 2.44 -29.58
N LYS A 198 5.57 3.56 -30.30
CA LYS A 198 4.29 4.23 -30.55
C LYS A 198 3.38 3.23 -31.27
N MET A 199 2.29 2.83 -30.63
CA MET A 199 1.38 1.82 -31.20
C MET A 199 0.75 2.37 -32.50
N PRO A 200 0.68 1.57 -33.59
CA PRO A 200 0.07 2.01 -34.83
C PRO A 200 -1.44 2.25 -34.64
N ASP A 201 -1.94 3.35 -35.20
CA ASP A 201 -3.29 3.92 -34.99
C ASP A 201 -4.46 3.03 -35.46
N ASN A 202 -4.16 1.88 -36.08
CA ASN A 202 -5.09 1.21 -37.00
C ASN A 202 -5.47 -0.22 -36.58
N ARG A 203 -5.67 -0.48 -35.28
CA ARG A 203 -6.23 -1.76 -34.83
C ARG A 203 -7.48 -1.59 -33.97
N LYS A 204 -8.56 -2.14 -34.52
CA LYS A 204 -9.80 -2.44 -33.83
C LYS A 204 -9.55 -3.11 -32.47
N THR A 205 -10.08 -2.49 -31.44
CA THR A 205 -10.14 -3.04 -30.09
C THR A 205 -11.17 -4.18 -30.04
N ARG A 206 -11.22 -4.95 -28.94
CA ARG A 206 -12.28 -5.96 -28.74
C ARG A 206 -13.70 -5.36 -28.70
N PHE A 207 -13.82 -4.04 -28.69
CA PHE A 207 -15.07 -3.31 -28.72
C PHE A 207 -15.37 -2.69 -30.11
N ASP A 208 -14.61 -3.06 -31.15
CA ASP A 208 -14.84 -2.71 -32.56
C ASP A 208 -15.17 -3.92 -33.45
#